data_AF-A0A836RN76-F1
#
_entry.id   AF-A0A836RN76-F1
#
_cell.length_a   1.000
_cell.length_b   1.000
_cell.length_c   1.000
_cell.angle_alpha   90.00
_cell.angle_beta   90.00
_cell.angle_gamma   90.00
#
_symmetry.space_group_name_H-M   'P 1'
#
loop_
_entity.id
_entity.type
_entity.pdbx_description
1 polymer ?
#
loop_
_entity_poly.entity_id
_entity_poly.type
_entity_poly.pdbx_seq_one_letter_code
_entity_poly.pdbx_strand_id
1 'polypeptide(L)'
;EGRLYKQKPTQPLFDLKSLIRDYRERFQCRLIRNTPPYEIEFRPRSGDEGMSKMKITISKHYLIKKIEIVDPMGNESIFQFNRFSLNKRLSDKIFKLRLPKDVEVIEQ
;
A
#
# COMPACT_ATOMS: atom_id res chain seq x y z
N GLU A 1 18.93 11.52 -33.39
CA GLU A 1 17.97 10.41 -33.24
C GLU A 1 17.85 10.06 -31.76
N GLY A 2 16.76 10.45 -31.11
CA GLY A 2 16.57 10.23 -29.66
C GLY A 2 15.74 8.96 -29.41
N ARG A 3 16.32 7.97 -28.74
CA ARG A 3 15.57 6.79 -28.28
C ARG A 3 14.78 7.15 -27.03
N LEU A 4 13.46 7.22 -27.16
CA LEU A 4 12.53 7.24 -26.03
C LEU A 4 12.58 5.87 -25.34
N TYR A 5 13.21 5.83 -24.17
CA TYR A 5 13.13 4.66 -23.29
C TYR A 5 11.71 4.61 -22.72
N LYS A 6 10.89 3.69 -23.22
CA LYS A 6 9.65 3.30 -22.54
C LYS A 6 10.05 2.63 -21.22
N GLN A 7 10.11 3.40 -20.15
CA GLN A 7 10.11 2.83 -18.80
C GLN A 7 8.83 2.02 -18.66
N LYS A 8 8.95 0.73 -18.38
CA LYS A 8 7.82 -0.09 -17.97
C LYS A 8 7.18 0.59 -16.76
N PRO A 9 5.85 0.76 -16.71
CA PRO A 9 5.20 1.30 -15.54
C PRO A 9 5.61 0.45 -14.33
N THR A 10 6.21 1.10 -13.36
CA THR A 10 6.54 0.53 -12.06
C THR A 10 5.27 -0.13 -11.54
N GLN A 11 5.34 -1.41 -11.16
CA GLN A 11 4.21 -2.09 -10.52
C GLN A 11 3.65 -1.17 -9.41
N PRO A 12 2.32 -1.15 -9.20
CA PRO A 12 1.73 -0.30 -8.18
C PRO A 12 2.45 -0.56 -6.87
N LEU A 13 2.92 0.54 -6.26
CA LEU A 13 3.81 0.58 -5.09
C LEU A 13 3.30 -0.26 -3.89
N PHE A 14 2.03 -0.67 -3.92
CA PHE A 14 1.36 -1.35 -2.83
C PHE A 14 0.01 -1.97 -3.28
N ASP A 15 -0.11 -3.30 -3.26
CA ASP A 15 -1.40 -4.00 -3.32
C ASP A 15 -1.75 -4.59 -1.94
N LEU A 16 -2.75 -4.00 -1.28
CA LEU A 16 -3.22 -4.45 0.03
C LEU A 16 -3.77 -5.89 0.00
N LYS A 17 -4.34 -6.35 -1.13
CA LYS A 17 -4.81 -7.73 -1.27
C LYS A 17 -3.64 -8.70 -1.28
N SER A 18 -2.62 -8.42 -2.08
CA SER A 18 -1.38 -9.18 -2.11
C SER A 18 -0.68 -9.22 -0.76
N LEU A 19 -0.69 -8.11 -0.02
CA LEU A 19 -0.20 -8.07 1.35
C LEU A 19 -0.99 -9.06 2.22
N ILE A 20 -2.32 -8.95 2.27
CA ILE A 20 -3.10 -9.80 3.20
C ILE A 20 -3.00 -11.29 2.85
N ARG A 21 -2.96 -11.64 1.57
CA ARG A 21 -2.98 -13.05 1.13
C ARG A 21 -1.62 -13.73 1.25
N ASP A 22 -0.56 -13.08 0.76
CA ASP A 22 0.72 -13.72 0.51
C ASP A 22 1.83 -13.15 1.41
N TYR A 23 1.49 -12.34 2.44
CA TYR A 23 2.53 -11.65 3.22
C TYR A 23 3.53 -12.58 3.90
N ARG A 24 3.12 -13.79 4.29
CA ARG A 24 4.01 -14.72 5.01
C ARG A 24 5.15 -15.21 4.13
N GLU A 25 4.85 -15.39 2.84
CA GLU A 25 5.78 -15.86 1.82
C GLU A 25 6.68 -14.74 1.32
N ARG A 26 6.15 -13.52 1.26
CA ARG A 26 6.85 -12.35 0.70
C ARG A 26 7.58 -11.51 1.74
N PHE A 27 7.12 -11.50 2.99
CA PHE A 27 7.64 -10.63 4.04
C PHE A 27 8.06 -11.39 5.30
N GLN A 28 9.13 -10.91 5.92
CA GLN A 28 9.41 -11.13 7.33
C GLN A 28 8.64 -10.10 8.14
N CYS A 29 7.85 -10.57 9.10
CA CYS A 29 7.02 -9.72 9.93
C CYS A 29 7.53 -9.71 11.36
N ARG A 30 7.59 -8.53 11.98
CA ARG A 30 7.99 -8.38 13.37
C ARG A 30 7.03 -7.43 14.08
N LEU A 31 6.46 -7.88 15.20
CA LEU A 31 5.78 -6.98 16.13
C LEU A 31 6.84 -6.14 16.84
N ILE A 32 6.91 -4.84 16.54
CA ILE A 32 7.85 -3.91 17.15
C ILE A 32 7.30 -3.41 18.50
N ARG A 33 5.98 -3.22 18.58
CA ARG A 33 5.31 -2.72 19.77
C ARG A 33 4.05 -3.53 20.07
N ASN A 34 4.04 -4.18 21.24
CA ASN A 34 2.94 -5.03 21.71
C ASN A 34 1.93 -4.31 22.62
N THR A 35 2.12 -3.01 22.88
CA THR A 35 1.19 -2.15 23.62
C THR A 35 0.61 -1.08 22.68
N PRO A 36 -0.65 -0.67 22.84
CA PRO A 36 -1.24 0.35 21.98
C PRO A 36 -0.47 1.69 21.97
N PRO A 37 -0.36 2.36 20.80
CA PRO A 37 -0.65 1.83 19.48
C PRO A 37 0.32 0.68 19.12
N TYR A 38 -0.21 -0.42 18.62
CA TYR A 38 0.59 -1.55 18.18
C TYR A 38 1.35 -1.20 16.90
N GLU A 39 2.52 -1.78 16.71
CA GLU A 39 3.33 -1.54 15.51
C GLU A 39 3.88 -2.85 14.96
N ILE A 40 3.64 -3.08 13.68
CA ILE A 40 4.13 -4.25 12.95
C ILE A 40 5.05 -3.76 11.83
N GLU A 41 6.26 -4.30 11.78
CA GLU A 41 7.18 -4.13 10.66
C GLU A 41 7.04 -5.28 9.68
N PHE A 42 7.13 -4.94 8.40
CA PHE A 42 7.23 -5.86 7.28
C PHE A 42 8.52 -5.52 6.54
N ARG A 43 9.37 -6.52 6.33
CA ARG A 43 10.54 -6.43 5.46
C ARG A 43 10.42 -7.47 4.37
N PRO A 44 10.66 -7.12 3.11
CA PRO A 44 10.58 -8.09 2.04
C PRO A 44 11.66 -9.17 2.23
N ARG A 45 11.35 -10.39 1.82
CA ARG A 45 12.31 -11.51 1.82
C ARG A 45 13.22 -11.47 0.60
N SER A 46 12.78 -10.82 -0.49
CA SER A 46 13.55 -10.58 -1.72
C SER A 46 13.63 -9.09 -2.05
N GLY A 47 14.57 -8.70 -2.92
CA GLY A 47 14.75 -7.29 -3.32
C GLY A 47 13.73 -6.75 -4.33
N ASP A 48 12.83 -7.60 -4.83
CA ASP A 48 11.98 -7.29 -6.00
C ASP A 48 10.67 -6.58 -5.63
N GLU A 49 10.46 -6.27 -4.35
CA GLU A 49 9.18 -5.78 -3.81
C GLU A 49 8.99 -4.26 -3.94
N GLY A 50 9.94 -3.54 -4.56
CA GLY A 50 9.86 -2.08 -4.72
C GLY A 50 9.87 -1.29 -3.40
N MET A 51 10.05 -1.96 -2.26
CA MET A 51 10.15 -1.36 -0.94
C MET A 51 11.22 -2.06 -0.10
N SER A 52 11.91 -1.33 0.77
CA SER A 52 12.84 -1.87 1.77
C SER A 52 12.12 -2.29 3.05
N LYS A 53 11.09 -1.54 3.42
CA LYS A 53 10.42 -1.70 4.72
C LYS A 53 9.04 -1.08 4.68
N MET A 54 8.11 -1.71 5.37
CA MET A 54 6.82 -1.11 5.70
C MET A 54 6.55 -1.24 7.20
N LYS A 55 5.96 -0.20 7.80
CA LYS A 55 5.50 -0.22 9.19
C LYS A 55 4.02 0.14 9.22
N ILE A 56 3.23 -0.69 9.89
CA ILE A 56 1.80 -0.47 10.10
C ILE A 56 1.57 -0.14 11.58
N THR A 57 1.00 1.02 11.85
CA THR A 57 0.57 1.44 13.20
C THR A 57 -0.91 1.15 13.37
N ILE A 58 -1.26 0.42 14.42
CA ILE A 58 -2.62 -0.05 14.71
C ILE A 58 -3.06 0.52 16.06
N SER A 59 -4.24 1.12 16.10
CA SER A 59 -4.81 1.67 17.35
C SER A 59 -5.20 0.59 18.35
N LYS A 60 -5.53 1.01 19.58
CA LYS A 60 -6.08 0.12 20.63
C LYS A 60 -7.35 -0.63 20.23
N HIS A 61 -8.10 -0.13 19.23
CA HIS A 61 -9.31 -0.75 18.70
C HIS A 61 -9.04 -1.56 17.43
N TYR A 62 -7.79 -1.94 17.18
CA TYR A 62 -7.36 -2.72 16.01
C TYR A 62 -7.59 -2.03 14.65
N LEU A 63 -7.74 -0.70 14.62
CA LEU A 63 -7.83 0.08 13.38
C LEU A 63 -6.44 0.49 12.89
N ILE A 64 -6.15 0.28 11.60
CA ILE A 64 -4.94 0.78 10.94
C ILE A 64 -4.97 2.31 10.93
N LYS A 65 -4.03 2.95 11.62
CA LYS A 65 -3.92 4.42 11.74
C LYS A 65 -2.89 5.02 10.82
N LYS A 66 -1.79 4.29 10.58
CA LYS A 66 -0.67 4.77 9.77
C LYS A 66 -0.03 3.62 9.02
N ILE A 67 0.37 3.87 7.79
CA ILE A 67 1.27 3.01 7.02
C ILE A 67 2.45 3.88 6.60
N GLU A 68 3.66 3.43 6.90
CA GLU A 68 4.92 4.04 6.46
C GLU A 68 5.61 3.04 5.54
N ILE A 69 5.94 3.44 4.32
CA ILE A 69 6.66 2.61 3.34
C ILE A 69 7.97 3.33 3.02
N VAL A 70 9.08 2.62 3.13
CA VAL A 70 10.42 3.09 2.77
C VAL A 70 10.86 2.31 1.54
N ASP A 71 11.24 3.00 0.47
CA ASP A 71 11.72 2.37 -0.76
C ASP A 71 13.22 1.96 -0.67
N PRO A 72 13.78 1.28 -1.69
CA PRO A 72 15.21 0.94 -1.75
C PRO A 72 16.15 2.15 -1.75
N MET A 73 15.69 3.31 -2.19
CA MET A 73 16.46 4.55 -2.23
C MET A 73 16.36 5.36 -0.92
N GLY A 74 15.56 4.89 0.04
CA GLY A 74 15.31 5.54 1.32
C GLY A 74 14.20 6.58 1.30
N ASN A 75 13.44 6.72 0.21
CA ASN A 75 12.29 7.61 0.18
C ASN A 75 11.16 7.06 1.05
N GLU A 76 10.51 7.95 1.79
CA GLU A 76 9.42 7.58 2.69
C GLU A 76 8.06 8.04 2.15
N SER A 77 7.10 7.12 2.11
CA SER A 77 5.69 7.40 1.85
C SER A 77 4.88 7.13 3.11
N ILE A 78 4.14 8.14 3.58
CA ILE A 78 3.37 8.06 4.82
C ILE A 78 1.89 8.26 4.53
N PHE A 79 1.08 7.26 4.88
CA PHE A 79 -0.37 7.29 4.80
C PHE A 79 -0.96 7.36 6.20
N GLN A 80 -1.81 8.35 6.47
CA GLN A 80 -2.50 8.51 7.74
C GLN A 80 -4.01 8.37 7.56
N PHE A 81 -4.62 7.51 8.37
CA PHE A 81 -6.03 7.19 8.30
C PHE A 81 -6.78 7.81 9.49
N ASN A 82 -7.82 8.58 9.17
CA ASN A 82 -8.67 9.26 10.14
C ASN A 82 -10.16 9.07 9.79
N ARG A 83 -11.06 9.51 10.69
CA ARG A 83 -12.52 9.50 10.47
C ARG A 83 -13.10 8.14 10.02
N PHE A 84 -12.76 7.09 10.76
CA PHE A 84 -13.20 5.73 10.45
C PHE A 84 -14.71 5.58 10.51
N SER A 85 -15.29 4.99 9.47
CA SER A 85 -16.69 4.52 9.44
C SER A 85 -16.67 3.02 9.19
N LEU A 86 -17.08 2.23 10.18
CA LEU A 86 -17.07 0.76 10.11
C LEU A 86 -18.44 0.24 9.70
N ASN A 87 -18.46 -0.88 8.97
CA ASN A 87 -19.69 -1.61 8.59
C ASN A 87 -20.75 -0.76 7.88
N LYS A 88 -20.35 0.37 7.26
CA LYS A 88 -21.25 1.20 6.47
C LYS A 88 -21.57 0.47 5.16
N ARG A 89 -22.84 0.35 4.82
CA ARG A 89 -23.25 -0.13 3.50
C ARG A 89 -22.69 0.81 2.44
N LEU A 90 -21.85 0.29 1.55
CA LEU A 90 -21.29 1.01 0.43
C LEU A 90 -22.13 0.73 -0.82
N SER A 91 -22.36 1.75 -1.65
CA SER A 91 -23.03 1.57 -2.94
C SER A 91 -22.02 1.14 -3.99
N ASP A 92 -22.35 0.14 -4.81
CA ASP A 92 -21.51 -0.31 -5.93
C ASP A 92 -21.12 0.83 -6.89
N LYS A 93 -21.90 1.90 -6.93
CA LYS A 93 -21.62 3.09 -7.74
C LYS A 93 -20.27 3.74 -7.41
N ILE A 94 -19.78 3.65 -6.17
CA ILE A 94 -18.50 4.25 -5.77
C ILE A 94 -17.29 3.48 -6.32
N PHE A 95 -17.48 2.22 -6.71
CA PHE A 95 -16.45 1.36 -7.28
C PHE A 95 -16.48 1.34 -8.81
N LYS A 96 -17.36 2.14 -9.42
CA LYS A 96 -17.45 2.29 -10.89
C LYS A 96 -16.73 3.55 -11.31
N LEU A 97 -15.68 3.40 -12.12
CA LEU A 97 -15.01 4.51 -12.77
C LEU A 97 -15.98 5.20 -13.74
N ARG A 98 -16.21 6.50 -13.55
CA ARG A 98 -17.01 7.33 -14.45
C ARG A 98 -16.09 8.35 -15.09
N LEU A 99 -15.82 8.16 -16.37
CA LEU A 99 -14.93 9.03 -17.12
C LEU A 99 -15.72 10.22 -17.69
N PRO A 100 -15.17 11.45 -17.59
CA PRO A 100 -15.61 12.56 -18.41
C PRO A 100 -15.47 12.23 -19.90
N LYS A 101 -16.25 12.90 -20.76
CA LYS A 101 -16.29 12.62 -22.20
C LYS A 101 -14.95 12.81 -22.92
N ASP A 102 -14.11 13.70 -22.38
CA ASP A 102 -12.88 14.16 -23.03
C ASP A 102 -11.63 13.48 -22.42
N VAL A 103 -11.79 12.33 -21.77
CA VAL A 103 -10.67 11.55 -21.20
C VAL A 103 -10.30 10.40 -22.11
N GLU A 104 -9.03 10.36 -22.53
CA GLU A 104 -8.43 9.21 -23.20
C GLU A 104 -8.12 8.10 -22.19
N VAL A 105 -8.47 6.86 -22.54
CA VAL A 105 -8.12 5.67 -21.75
C VAL A 105 -6.95 4.97 -22.43
N ILE A 106 -5.84 4.86 -21.71
CA ILE A 106 -4.66 4.13 -22.17
C ILE A 106 -4.62 2.80 -21.42
N GLU A 107 -4.73 1.69 -22.15
CA GLU A 107 -4.57 0.35 -21.60
C GLU A 107 -3.10 0.04 -21.33
N GLN A 108 -2.81 -0.61 -20.19
CA GLN A 108 -1.47 -1.02 -19.75
C GLN A 108 -1.34 -2.53 -19.67
#